data_AF-A0A2P8VVT8-F1
#
_entry.id   AF-A0A2P8VVT8-F1
#
_cell.length_a   1.000
_cell.length_b   1.000
_cell.length_c   1.000
_cell.angle_alpha   90.00
_cell.angle_beta   90.00
_cell.angle_gamma   90.00
#
_symmetry.space_group_name_H-M   'P 1'
#
loop_
_entity.id
_entity.type
_entity.pdbx_description
1 polymer ?
#
loop_
_entity_poly.entity_id
_entity_poly.type
_entity_poly.pdbx_seq_one_letter_code
_entity_poly.pdbx_strand_id
1 'polypeptide(L)'
;MNHPDYYRTMARYNQWMNEKIYVCCAELSDSDRKADRGAFFKSIHATLNHLLYGDRTWVGRLSGQPYHRPHLGQDLYADFAELRQARTDMDATLINWVATFTPDWLAQPFEYTS
;
A
#
# COMPACT_ATOMS: atom_id res chain seq x y z
N MET A 1 -14.32 11.76 14.58
CA MET A 1 -12.92 11.37 14.28
C MET A 1 -12.55 11.96 12.91
N ASN A 2 -12.79 13.27 12.70
CA ASN A 2 -12.72 13.92 11.38
C ASN A 2 -11.62 14.99 11.38
N HIS A 3 -10.46 14.67 11.94
CA HIS A 3 -9.34 15.59 12.00
C HIS A 3 -8.30 15.19 10.94
N PRO A 4 -8.06 16.02 9.91
CA PRO A 4 -7.09 15.71 8.86
C PRO A 4 -5.71 15.28 9.39
N ASP A 5 -5.28 15.84 10.53
CA ASP A 5 -3.98 15.52 11.13
C ASP A 5 -3.83 14.06 11.59
N TYR A 6 -4.92 13.37 11.92
CA TYR A 6 -4.87 11.94 12.20
C TYR A 6 -4.38 11.18 10.96
N TYR A 7 -5.00 11.43 9.80
CA TYR A 7 -4.66 10.77 8.54
C TYR A 7 -3.27 11.15 8.04
N ARG A 8 -2.86 12.42 8.21
CA ARG A 8 -1.48 12.86 7.92
C ARG A 8 -0.45 12.15 8.79
N THR A 9 -0.76 11.95 10.07
CA THR A 9 0.10 11.21 11.00
C THR A 9 0.18 9.75 10.61
N MET A 10 -0.95 9.11 10.31
CA MET A 10 -0.99 7.72 9.88
C MET A 10 -0.27 7.48 8.55
N ALA A 11 -0.36 8.41 7.58
CA ALA A 11 0.38 8.29 6.31
C ALA A 11 1.91 8.35 6.50
N ARG A 12 2.39 9.29 7.33
CA ARG A 12 3.82 9.37 7.69
C ARG A 12 4.30 8.14 8.47
N TYR A 13 3.48 7.66 9.40
CA TYR A 13 3.76 6.42 10.12
C TYR A 13 3.83 5.21 9.19
N ASN A 14 2.89 5.10 8.24
CA ASN A 14 2.86 4.01 7.27
C ASN A 14 4.13 4.01 6.40
N GLN A 15 4.54 5.18 5.88
CA GLN A 15 5.79 5.31 5.13
C GLN A 15 7.00 4.85 5.97
N TRP A 16 7.10 5.31 7.22
CA TRP A 16 8.21 4.95 8.11
C TRP A 16 8.26 3.44 8.40
N MET A 17 7.11 2.81 8.64
CA MET A 17 7.06 1.37 8.88
C MET A 17 7.32 0.58 7.60
N ASN A 18 6.80 1.01 6.46
CA ASN A 18 7.11 0.41 5.16
C ASN A 18 8.61 0.48 4.89
N GLU A 19 9.26 1.62 5.08
CA GLU A 19 10.71 1.75 4.91
C GLU A 19 11.47 0.74 5.77
N LYS A 20 11.14 0.63 7.06
CA LYS A 20 11.77 -0.35 7.96
C LYS A 20 11.56 -1.80 7.53
N ILE A 21 10.33 -2.14 7.14
CA ILE A 21 9.99 -3.49 6.67
C ILE A 21 10.79 -3.84 5.41
N TYR A 22 10.84 -2.92 4.45
CA TYR A 22 11.56 -3.14 3.19
C TYR A 22 13.08 -3.18 3.37
N VAL A 23 13.64 -2.40 4.31
CA VAL A 23 15.06 -2.50 4.70
C VAL A 23 15.36 -3.88 5.28
N CYS A 24 14.56 -4.36 6.22
CA CYS A 24 14.71 -5.70 6.79
C CYS A 24 14.57 -6.80 5.71
N CYS A 25 13.59 -6.68 4.82
CA CYS A 25 13.37 -7.63 3.72
C CYS A 25 14.51 -7.61 2.68
N ALA A 26 15.28 -6.53 2.57
CA ALA A 26 16.44 -6.45 1.68
C ALA A 26 17.63 -7.28 2.16
N GLU A 27 17.65 -7.69 3.43
CA GLU A 27 18.68 -8.58 3.99
C GLU A 27 18.44 -10.06 3.61
N LEU A 28 17.25 -10.39 3.10
CA LEU A 28 16.88 -11.73 2.68
C LEU A 28 17.28 -11.99 1.22
N SER A 29 17.69 -13.23 0.93
CA SER A 29 17.82 -13.69 -0.46
C SER A 29 16.46 -13.65 -1.18
N ASP A 30 16.47 -13.52 -2.51
CA ASP A 30 15.23 -13.55 -3.29
C ASP A 30 14.46 -14.86 -3.07
N SER A 31 15.18 -15.99 -3.02
CA SER A 31 14.59 -17.30 -2.72
C SER A 31 13.94 -17.35 -1.33
N ASP A 32 14.58 -16.81 -0.29
CA ASP A 32 14.03 -16.84 1.06
C ASP A 32 12.80 -15.94 1.20
N ARG A 33 12.82 -14.79 0.56
CA ARG A 33 11.71 -13.82 0.57
C ARG A 33 10.49 -14.34 -0.19
N LYS A 34 10.71 -15.16 -1.22
CA LYS A 34 9.64 -15.80 -2.03
C LYS A 34 9.22 -17.18 -1.54
N ALA A 35 9.96 -17.79 -0.62
CA ALA A 35 9.61 -19.09 -0.06
C ALA A 35 8.25 -19.07 0.63
N ASP A 36 7.50 -20.18 0.50
CA ASP A 36 6.27 -20.39 1.26
C ASP A 36 6.60 -20.59 2.75
N ARG A 37 6.05 -19.73 3.60
CA ARG A 37 6.20 -19.73 5.06
C ARG A 37 4.88 -19.99 5.77
N GLY A 38 3.84 -20.44 5.06
CA GLY A 38 2.52 -20.74 5.63
C GLY A 38 1.69 -19.49 5.98
N ALA A 39 2.08 -18.31 5.50
CA ALA A 39 1.27 -17.10 5.62
C ALA A 39 0.05 -17.16 4.68
N PHE A 40 -0.94 -16.28 4.86
CA PHE A 40 -2.12 -16.24 3.99
C PHE A 40 -1.77 -16.07 2.50
N PHE A 41 -0.80 -15.20 2.20
CA PHE A 41 -0.23 -15.03 0.84
C PHE A 41 0.98 -15.93 0.58
N LYS A 42 1.19 -16.97 1.40
CA LYS A 42 2.30 -17.93 1.38
C LYS A 42 3.65 -17.32 1.72
N SER A 43 4.10 -16.28 1.04
CA SER A 43 5.45 -15.71 1.20
C SER A 43 5.45 -14.26 1.68
N ILE A 44 6.63 -13.80 2.10
CA ILE A 44 6.86 -12.38 2.44
C ILE A 44 6.69 -11.53 1.17
N HIS A 45 7.27 -11.95 0.04
CA HIS A 45 7.18 -11.24 -1.23
C HIS A 45 5.74 -11.02 -1.70
N ALA A 46 4.92 -12.08 -1.64
CA ALA A 46 3.52 -12.01 -2.03
C ALA A 46 2.69 -11.16 -1.06
N THR A 47 3.02 -11.19 0.24
CA THR A 47 2.39 -10.31 1.24
C THR A 47 2.68 -8.83 0.95
N LEU A 48 3.93 -8.49 0.64
CA LEU A 48 4.31 -7.10 0.29
C LEU A 48 3.60 -6.63 -0.99
N ASN A 49 3.50 -7.50 -2.00
CA ASN A 49 2.72 -7.24 -3.21
C ASN A 49 1.25 -6.98 -2.91
N HIS A 50 0.64 -7.80 -2.03
CA HIS A 50 -0.76 -7.64 -1.66
C HIS A 50 -1.02 -6.32 -0.92
N LEU A 51 -0.13 -5.90 -0.03
CA LEU A 51 -0.28 -4.61 0.67
C LEU A 51 -0.25 -3.44 -0.32
N LEU A 52 0.67 -3.45 -1.30
CA LEU A 52 0.70 -2.44 -2.35
C LEU A 52 -0.56 -2.49 -3.24
N TYR A 53 -1.05 -3.68 -3.55
CA TYR A 53 -2.31 -3.87 -4.26
C TYR A 53 -3.49 -3.23 -3.53
N GLY A 54 -3.59 -3.46 -2.21
CA GLY A 54 -4.62 -2.90 -1.36
C GLY A 54 -4.62 -1.37 -1.39
N ASP A 55 -3.44 -0.77 -1.21
CA ASP A 55 -3.28 0.68 -1.23
C ASP A 55 -3.70 1.29 -2.57
N ARG A 56 -3.22 0.75 -3.70
CA ARG A 56 -3.61 1.24 -5.03
C ARG A 56 -5.11 1.09 -5.28
N THR A 57 -5.70 -0.01 -4.81
CA THR A 57 -7.14 -0.27 -4.94
C THR A 57 -7.95 0.79 -4.20
N TRP A 58 -7.64 1.03 -2.93
CA TRP A 58 -8.40 1.96 -2.09
C TRP A 58 -8.20 3.40 -2.50
N VAL A 59 -6.96 3.81 -2.79
CA VAL A 59 -6.67 5.17 -3.28
C VAL A 59 -7.38 5.42 -4.61
N GLY A 60 -7.33 4.46 -5.55
CA GLY A 60 -8.04 4.61 -6.82
C GLY A 60 -9.55 4.74 -6.66
N ARG A 61 -10.16 3.95 -5.77
CA ARG A 61 -11.60 4.04 -5.47
C ARG A 61 -11.98 5.38 -4.84
N LEU A 62 -11.26 5.81 -3.81
CA LEU A 62 -11.58 7.01 -3.04
C LEU A 62 -11.23 8.32 -3.78
N SER A 63 -10.31 8.28 -4.74
CA SER A 63 -9.97 9.43 -5.59
C SER A 63 -10.82 9.52 -6.87
N GLY A 64 -11.69 8.53 -7.13
CA GLY A 64 -12.47 8.47 -8.36
C GLY A 64 -11.65 8.15 -9.61
N GLN A 65 -10.43 7.62 -9.45
CA GLN A 65 -9.55 7.17 -10.53
C GLN A 65 -9.24 5.67 -10.34
N PRO A 66 -10.16 4.77 -10.72
CA PRO A 66 -10.04 3.35 -10.42
C PRO A 66 -8.73 2.76 -10.96
N TYR A 67 -7.94 2.18 -10.06
CA TYR A 67 -6.78 1.39 -10.44
C TYR A 67 -7.27 0.15 -11.21
N HIS A 68 -6.82 -0.01 -12.46
CA HIS A 68 -7.04 -1.23 -13.23
C HIS A 68 -6.10 -2.31 -12.72
N ARG A 69 -6.68 -3.39 -12.19
CA ARG A 69 -5.96 -4.35 -11.33
C ARG A 69 -5.76 -5.67 -12.04
N PRO A 70 -4.61 -6.35 -11.86
CA PRO A 70 -4.54 -7.78 -12.13
C PRO A 70 -5.46 -8.56 -11.18
N HIS A 71 -5.73 -9.82 -11.52
CA HIS A 71 -6.57 -10.69 -10.70
C HIS A 71 -6.01 -10.81 -9.27
N LEU A 72 -6.91 -10.90 -8.29
CA LEU A 72 -6.55 -11.03 -6.88
C LEU A 72 -5.67 -12.29 -6.68
N GLY A 73 -4.53 -12.13 -6.02
CA GLY A 73 -3.57 -13.23 -5.79
C GLY A 73 -2.45 -13.33 -6.84
N GLN A 74 -2.39 -12.43 -7.82
CA GLN A 74 -1.19 -12.25 -8.65
C GLN A 74 -0.29 -11.16 -8.07
N ASP A 75 1.01 -11.43 -8.07
CA ASP A 75 2.02 -10.44 -7.69
C ASP A 75 2.03 -9.29 -8.70
N LEU A 76 2.10 -8.05 -8.19
CA LEU A 76 2.25 -6.85 -9.01
C LEU A 76 3.66 -6.76 -9.61
N TYR A 77 4.65 -7.17 -8.84
CA TYR A 77 6.07 -7.08 -9.16
C TYR A 77 6.78 -8.37 -8.74
N ALA A 78 7.45 -9.01 -9.69
CA ALA A 78 8.28 -10.18 -9.43
C ALA A 78 9.66 -9.79 -8.86
N ASP A 79 10.20 -8.65 -9.32
CA ASP A 79 11.45 -8.09 -8.81
C ASP A 79 11.22 -7.28 -7.53
N PHE A 80 12.16 -7.36 -6.60
CA PHE A 80 12.04 -6.68 -5.32
C PHE A 80 12.37 -5.21 -5.36
N ALA A 81 13.36 -4.81 -6.17
CA ALA A 81 13.72 -3.42 -6.30
C ALA A 81 12.56 -2.65 -6.95
N GLU A 82 11.92 -3.24 -7.96
CA GLU A 82 10.69 -2.69 -8.55
C GLU A 82 9.55 -2.59 -7.53
N LEU A 83 9.30 -3.65 -6.75
CA LEU A 83 8.28 -3.64 -5.70
C LEU A 83 8.56 -2.55 -4.64
N ARG A 84 9.81 -2.42 -4.22
CA ARG A 84 10.26 -1.42 -3.24
C ARG A 84 10.09 -0.01 -3.78
N GLN A 85 10.49 0.24 -5.03
CA GLN A 85 10.29 1.55 -5.65
C GLN A 85 8.81 1.89 -5.74
N ALA A 86 7.99 0.95 -6.21
CA ALA A 86 6.55 1.12 -6.30
C ALA A 86 5.88 1.38 -4.95
N ARG A 87 6.39 0.79 -3.87
CA ARG A 87 5.97 1.09 -2.49
C ARG A 87 6.33 2.52 -2.10
N THR A 88 7.57 2.95 -2.33
CA THR A 88 8.01 4.32 -2.03
C THR A 88 7.16 5.36 -2.76
N ASP A 89 6.87 5.12 -4.05
CA ASP A 89 6.03 6.01 -4.86
C ASP A 89 4.59 6.06 -4.33
N MET A 90 4.05 4.92 -3.90
CA MET A 90 2.72 4.83 -3.31
C MET A 90 2.63 5.54 -1.96
N ASP A 91 3.67 5.44 -1.11
CA ASP A 91 3.74 6.17 0.15
C ASP A 91 3.76 7.69 -0.07
N ALA A 92 4.55 8.16 -1.03
CA ALA A 92 4.58 9.58 -1.41
C ALA A 92 3.21 10.05 -1.94
N THR A 93 2.56 9.23 -2.78
CA THR A 93 1.21 9.48 -3.28
C THR A 93 0.21 9.63 -2.13
N LEU A 94 0.23 8.70 -1.17
CA LEU A 94 -0.67 8.72 -0.03
C LEU A 94 -0.44 9.96 0.86
N ILE A 95 0.82 10.30 1.16
CA ILE A 95 1.18 11.48 1.93
C ILE A 95 0.66 12.77 1.26
N ASN A 96 0.90 12.91 -0.04
CA ASN A 96 0.45 14.08 -0.80
C ASN A 96 -1.07 14.16 -0.85
N TRP A 97 -1.76 13.03 -0.98
CA TRP A 97 -3.21 13.00 -1.05
C TRP A 97 -3.87 13.32 0.30
N VAL A 98 -3.42 12.72 1.42
CA VAL A 98 -4.00 13.04 2.74
C VAL A 98 -3.71 14.47 3.19
N ALA A 99 -2.70 15.13 2.60
CA ALA A 99 -2.45 16.55 2.85
C ALA A 99 -3.62 17.43 2.36
N THR A 100 -4.35 17.01 1.32
CA THR A 100 -5.48 17.75 0.74
C THR A 100 -6.79 17.52 1.49
N PHE A 101 -6.82 16.63 2.49
CA PHE A 101 -8.07 16.30 3.19
C PHE A 101 -8.58 17.49 4.01
N THR A 102 -9.86 17.78 3.85
CA THR A 102 -10.61 18.74 4.68
C THR A 102 -11.62 17.99 5.55
N PRO A 103 -12.07 18.57 6.68
CA PRO A 103 -13.13 17.97 7.49
C PRO A 103 -14.40 17.67 6.68
N ASP A 104 -14.76 18.56 5.74
CA ASP A 104 -15.94 18.40 4.88
C ASP A 104 -15.81 17.20 3.95
N TRP A 105 -14.65 17.02 3.30
CA TRP A 105 -14.39 15.87 2.45
C TRP A 105 -14.47 14.56 3.25
N LEU A 106 -13.89 14.54 4.46
CA LEU A 106 -13.92 13.38 5.37
C LEU A 106 -15.33 13.05 5.87
N ALA A 107 -16.26 13.99 5.83
CA ALA A 107 -17.65 13.80 6.23
C ALA A 107 -18.57 13.33 5.08
N GLN A 108 -18.06 13.27 3.84
CA GLN A 108 -18.87 12.85 2.70
C GLN A 108 -19.17 11.35 2.73
N PRO A 109 -20.38 10.93 2.31
CA PRO A 109 -20.68 9.53 2.13
C PRO A 109 -19.86 8.96 0.96
N PHE A 110 -19.40 7.72 1.11
CA PHE A 110 -18.76 6.95 0.05
C PHE A 110 -19.60 5.70 -0.24
N GLU A 111 -20.04 5.53 -1.49
CA GLU A 111 -20.78 4.35 -1.91
C GLU A 111 -19.81 3.29 -2.47
N TYR A 112 -19.81 2.11 -1.87
CA TYR A 112 -18.99 1.00 -2.32
C TYR A 112 -19.72 0.18 -3.39
N THR A 113 -19.09 0.04 -4.56
CA THR A 113 -19.55 -0.84 -5.64
C THR A 113 -18.55 -1.97 -5.87
N SER A 114 -19.07 -3.21 -5.95
CA SER A 114 -18.30 -4.45 -6.11
C SER A 114 -17.79 -4.63 -7.53
#